data_AF-A0AB34AB97-F1
#
_entry.id   AF-A0AB34AB97-F1
#
_cell.length_a   1.000
_cell.length_b   1.000
_cell.length_c   1.000
_cell.angle_alpha   90.00
_cell.angle_beta   90.00
_cell.angle_gamma   90.00
#
_symmetry.space_group_name_H-M   'P 1'
#
loop_
_entity.id
_entity.type
_entity.pdbx_description
1 polymer ?
#
loop_
_entity_poly.entity_id
_entity_poly.type
_entity_poly.pdbx_seq_one_letter_code
_entity_poly.pdbx_strand_id
1 'polypeptide(L)'
;MNIYDSANQLEQDLRKTTEVAELKLAFEAVKANDLAYKLFDKVQNKQFELQQKQMQGQEISDDDIKAMRELTDQLSNYSEIQNLMEKEQKMNSMMDELNKIISKPIAEIYQDK
;
A
#
# COMPACT_ATOMS: atom_id res chain seq x y z
N MET A 1 -26.12 -16.38 8.45
CA MET A 1 -25.19 -15.36 7.91
C MET A 1 -24.03 -16.12 7.31
N ASN A 2 -23.78 -15.96 6.01
CA ASN A 2 -22.63 -16.57 5.35
C ASN A 2 -21.38 -15.71 5.60
N ILE A 3 -20.19 -16.29 5.65
CA ILE A 3 -18.92 -15.54 5.80
C ILE A 3 -18.74 -14.49 4.70
N TYR A 4 -19.24 -14.75 3.49
CA TYR A 4 -19.23 -13.78 2.39
C TYR A 4 -20.17 -12.59 2.64
N ASP A 5 -21.28 -12.77 3.37
CA ASP A 5 -22.14 -11.64 3.76
C ASP A 5 -21.38 -10.74 4.75
N SER A 6 -20.69 -11.34 5.72
CA SER A 6 -19.85 -10.62 6.68
C SER A 6 -18.68 -9.91 5.99
N ALA A 7 -18.05 -10.53 4.99
CA ALA A 7 -16.98 -9.90 4.21
C ALA A 7 -17.49 -8.70 3.39
N ASN A 8 -18.66 -8.81 2.77
CA ASN A 8 -19.30 -7.68 2.08
C ASN A 8 -19.68 -6.56 3.06
N GLN A 9 -20.15 -6.89 4.26
CA GLN A 9 -20.44 -5.90 5.30
C GLN A 9 -19.15 -5.18 5.75
N LEU A 10 -18.08 -5.94 6.00
CA LEU A 10 -16.77 -5.38 6.33
C LEU A 10 -16.26 -4.43 5.23
N GLU A 11 -16.41 -4.80 3.96
CA GLU A 11 -16.06 -3.95 2.83
C GLU A 11 -16.84 -2.63 2.83
N GLN A 12 -18.16 -2.68 3.06
CA GLN A 12 -19.00 -1.49 3.11
C GLN A 12 -18.65 -0.58 4.28
N ASP A 13 -18.27 -1.17 5.42
CA ASP A 13 -17.91 -0.41 6.61
C ASP A 13 -16.51 0.18 6.48
N LEU A 14 -15.55 -0.55 5.87
CA LEU A 14 -14.24 -0.04 5.50
C LEU A 14 -14.35 1.21 4.63
N ARG A 15 -15.24 1.24 3.63
CA ARG A 15 -15.45 2.43 2.78
C ARG A 15 -15.88 3.68 3.55
N LYS A 16 -16.44 3.52 4.75
CA LYS A 16 -16.94 4.61 5.60
C LYS A 16 -15.92 5.04 6.64
N THR A 17 -14.77 4.37 6.76
CA THR A 17 -13.77 4.73 7.77
C THR A 17 -13.04 6.02 7.39
N THR A 18 -12.54 6.70 8.42
CA THR A 18 -11.72 7.89 8.24
C THR A 18 -10.45 7.57 7.47
N GLU A 19 -9.84 6.41 7.70
CA GLU A 19 -8.61 5.96 7.05
C GLU A 19 -8.77 5.86 5.54
N VAL A 20 -9.86 5.26 5.05
CA VAL A 20 -10.14 5.17 3.60
C VAL A 20 -10.44 6.54 3.01
N ALA A 21 -11.18 7.39 3.73
CA ALA A 21 -11.48 8.74 3.28
C ALA A 21 -10.21 9.63 3.19
N GLU A 22 -9.37 9.59 4.22
CA GLU A 22 -8.10 10.34 4.27
C GLU A 22 -7.11 9.85 3.22
N LEU A 23 -7.00 8.53 3.02
CA LEU A 23 -6.14 7.95 1.97
C LEU A 23 -6.59 8.42 0.58
N LYS A 24 -7.90 8.39 0.32
CA LYS A 24 -8.46 8.87 -0.95
C LYS A 24 -8.12 10.34 -1.19
N LEU A 25 -8.32 11.21 -0.20
CA LEU A 25 -8.02 12.64 -0.30
C LEU A 25 -6.53 12.90 -0.52
N ALA A 26 -5.65 12.17 0.20
CA ALA A 26 -4.21 12.30 0.01
C ALA A 26 -3.78 11.90 -1.41
N PHE A 27 -4.37 10.84 -1.96
CA PHE A 27 -4.10 10.41 -3.33
C PHE A 27 -4.62 11.41 -4.38
N GLU A 28 -5.79 12.01 -4.16
CA GLU A 28 -6.31 13.09 -5.00
C GLU A 28 -5.38 14.32 -4.97
N ALA A 29 -4.80 14.66 -3.83
CA ALA A 29 -3.82 15.75 -3.72
C ALA A 29 -2.53 15.46 -4.53
N VAL A 30 -2.04 14.23 -4.52
CA VAL A 30 -0.91 13.82 -5.37
C VAL A 30 -1.27 13.95 -6.86
N LYS A 31 -2.46 13.50 -7.26
CA LYS A 31 -2.94 13.62 -8.65
C LYS A 31 -3.11 15.05 -9.11
N ALA A 32 -3.45 15.97 -8.21
CA ALA A 32 -3.59 17.38 -8.53
C ALA A 32 -2.24 18.07 -8.81
N ASN A 33 -1.12 17.48 -8.39
CA ASN A 33 0.22 17.92 -8.75
C ASN A 33 0.78 17.05 -9.89
N ASP A 34 0.73 17.55 -11.12
CA ASP A 34 1.21 16.85 -12.32
C ASP A 34 2.66 16.36 -12.21
N LEU A 35 3.56 17.11 -11.54
CA LEU A 35 4.96 16.72 -11.39
C LEU A 35 5.10 15.59 -10.38
N ALA A 36 4.46 15.71 -9.22
CA ALA A 36 4.46 14.67 -8.19
C ALA A 36 3.81 13.38 -8.71
N TYR A 37 2.68 13.49 -9.41
CA TYR A 37 1.98 12.34 -9.98
C TYR A 37 2.80 11.61 -11.05
N LYS A 38 3.47 12.35 -11.95
CA LYS A 38 4.37 11.75 -12.95
C LYS A 38 5.54 11.02 -12.31
N LEU A 39 6.09 11.56 -11.23
CA LEU A 39 7.20 10.91 -10.53
C LEU A 39 6.72 9.70 -9.73
N PHE A 40 5.54 9.78 -9.11
CA PHE A 40 4.88 8.66 -8.45
C PHE A 40 4.67 7.49 -9.42
N ASP A 41 4.12 7.77 -10.61
CA ASP A 41 3.92 6.76 -11.65
C ASP A 41 5.24 6.11 -12.11
N LYS A 42 6.32 6.90 -12.24
CA LYS A 42 7.66 6.36 -12.54
C LYS A 42 8.17 5.41 -11.45
N VAL A 43 7.99 5.77 -10.17
CA VAL A 43 8.36 4.93 -9.03
C VAL A 43 7.59 3.60 -9.08
N GLN A 44 6.27 3.65 -9.29
CA GLN A 44 5.42 2.45 -9.39
C GLN A 44 5.85 1.54 -10.55
N ASN A 45 6.07 2.11 -11.73
CA ASN A 45 6.53 1.37 -12.90
C ASN A 45 7.91 0.73 -12.68
N LYS A 46 8.86 1.46 -12.07
CA LYS A 46 10.18 0.91 -11.76
C LYS A 46 10.09 -0.21 -10.73
N GLN A 47 9.27 -0.04 -9.68
CA GLN A 47 9.04 -1.11 -8.69
C GLN A 47 8.48 -2.38 -9.35
N PHE A 48 7.52 -2.24 -10.27
CA PHE A 48 6.97 -3.38 -11.02
C PHE A 48 8.01 -4.04 -11.93
N GLU A 49 8.86 -3.28 -12.61
CA GLU A 49 9.99 -3.81 -13.39
C GLU A 49 10.94 -4.64 -12.51
N LEU A 50 11.30 -4.13 -11.33
CA LEU A 50 12.19 -4.83 -10.40
C LEU A 50 11.57 -6.12 -9.85
N GLN A 51 10.27 -6.10 -9.52
CA GLN A 51 9.54 -7.30 -9.11
C GLN A 51 9.51 -8.33 -10.25
N GLN A 52 9.27 -7.92 -11.49
CA GLN A 52 9.31 -8.83 -12.64
C GLN A 52 10.68 -9.45 -12.86
N LYS A 53 11.77 -8.65 -12.76
CA LYS A 53 13.14 -9.17 -12.83
C LYS A 53 13.36 -10.26 -11.79
N GLN A 54 12.98 -10.00 -10.54
CA GLN A 54 13.10 -10.98 -9.46
C GLN A 54 12.27 -12.25 -9.73
N MET A 55 11.04 -12.12 -10.23
CA MET A 55 10.21 -13.26 -10.61
C MET A 55 10.80 -14.10 -11.74
N GLN A 56 11.52 -13.47 -12.67
CA GLN A 56 12.23 -14.14 -13.75
C GLN A 56 13.57 -14.76 -13.31
N GLY A 57 13.93 -14.64 -12.03
CA GLY A 57 15.21 -15.09 -11.50
C GLY A 57 16.40 -14.22 -11.96
N GLN A 58 16.14 -13.02 -12.47
CA GLN A 58 17.18 -12.06 -12.81
C GLN A 58 17.64 -11.32 -11.56
N GLU A 59 18.96 -11.10 -11.47
CA GLU A 59 19.55 -10.35 -10.38
C GLU A 59 19.17 -8.86 -10.49
N ILE A 60 18.81 -8.27 -9.35
CA ILE A 60 18.61 -6.82 -9.27
C ILE A 60 19.99 -6.17 -9.12
N SER A 61 20.39 -5.40 -10.14
CA SER A 61 21.69 -4.74 -10.18
C SER A 61 21.80 -3.57 -9.19
N ASP A 62 23.03 -3.16 -8.87
CA ASP A 62 23.28 -1.94 -8.09
C ASP A 62 22.74 -0.68 -8.80
N ASP A 63 22.83 -0.64 -10.14
CA ASP A 63 22.28 0.45 -10.94
C ASP A 63 20.75 0.52 -10.84
N ASP A 64 20.07 -0.63 -10.81
CA ASP A 64 18.63 -0.71 -10.59
C ASP A 64 18.23 -0.16 -9.21
N ILE A 65 18.98 -0.54 -8.17
CA ILE A 65 18.76 -0.05 -6.79
C ILE A 65 19.00 1.45 -6.72
N LYS A 66 20.09 1.94 -7.34
CA LYS A 66 20.44 3.35 -7.37
C LYS A 66 19.38 4.17 -8.09
N ALA A 67 18.93 3.73 -9.26
CA ALA A 67 17.88 4.40 -10.03
C ALA A 67 16.57 4.47 -9.24
N MET A 68 16.20 3.39 -8.54
CA MET A 68 15.02 3.39 -7.68
C MET A 68 15.16 4.38 -6.52
N ARG A 69 16.31 4.40 -5.85
CA ARG A 69 16.59 5.33 -4.74
C ARG A 69 16.50 6.79 -5.19
N GLU A 70 17.10 7.14 -6.32
CA GLU A 70 17.06 8.51 -6.85
C GLU A 70 15.62 8.97 -7.16
N LEU A 71 14.79 8.08 -7.70
CA LEU A 71 13.37 8.38 -7.95
C LEU A 71 12.61 8.57 -6.64
N THR A 72 12.81 7.71 -5.65
CA THR A 72 12.15 7.83 -4.35
C THR A 72 12.60 9.07 -3.58
N ASP A 73 13.89 9.43 -3.66
CA ASP A 73 14.42 10.63 -3.03
C ASP A 73 13.81 11.89 -3.63
N GLN A 74 13.70 11.95 -4.96
CA GLN A 74 13.01 13.05 -5.64
C GLN A 74 11.53 13.13 -5.22
N LEU A 75 10.86 11.98 -5.10
CA LEU A 75 9.44 11.89 -4.74
C LEU A 75 9.20 12.33 -3.28
N SER A 76 10.16 12.07 -2.40
CA SER A 76 10.08 12.45 -0.98
C SER A 76 10.07 13.95 -0.72
N ASN A 77 10.47 14.77 -1.71
CA ASN A 77 10.46 16.24 -1.60
C ASN A 77 9.06 16.86 -1.75
N TYR A 78 8.06 16.08 -2.16
CA TYR A 78 6.69 16.54 -2.36
C TYR A 78 5.87 16.27 -1.10
N SER A 79 5.34 17.33 -0.48
CA SER A 79 4.58 17.24 0.78
C SER A 79 3.33 16.34 0.68
N GLU A 80 2.68 16.34 -0.48
CA GLU A 80 1.52 15.53 -0.82
C GLU A 80 1.86 14.04 -0.89
N ILE A 81 3.08 13.69 -1.32
CA ILE A 81 3.58 12.32 -1.26
C ILE A 81 3.83 11.92 0.17
N GLN A 82 4.48 12.77 0.97
CA GLN A 82 4.70 12.49 2.39
C GLN A 82 3.39 12.24 3.13
N ASN A 83 2.38 13.09 2.87
CA ASN A 83 1.02 12.90 3.39
C ASN A 83 0.38 11.60 2.89
N LEU A 84 0.48 11.28 1.59
CA LEU A 84 -0.01 10.01 1.04
C LEU A 84 0.62 8.81 1.76
N MET A 85 1.94 8.79 1.93
CA MET A 85 2.66 7.72 2.63
C MET A 85 2.20 7.58 4.09
N GLU A 86 1.98 8.68 4.80
CA GLU A 86 1.44 8.64 6.17
C GLU A 86 0.04 8.01 6.21
N LYS A 87 -0.85 8.38 5.28
CA LYS A 87 -2.21 7.82 5.21
C LYS A 87 -2.20 6.35 4.83
N GLU A 88 -1.32 5.94 3.90
CA GLU A 88 -1.11 4.53 3.56
C GLU A 88 -0.63 3.72 4.77
N GLN A 89 0.30 4.24 5.58
CA GLN A 89 0.76 3.55 6.79
C GLN A 89 -0.37 3.34 7.82
N LYS A 90 -1.25 4.32 8.01
CA LYS A 90 -2.42 4.19 8.89
C LYS A 90 -3.41 3.15 8.36
N MET A 91 -3.69 3.19 7.05
CA MET A 91 -4.54 2.20 6.40
C MET A 91 -3.97 0.79 6.55
N ASN A 92 -2.66 0.61 6.32
CA ASN A 92 -1.99 -0.68 6.48
C ASN A 92 -2.06 -1.19 7.92
N SER A 93 -1.87 -0.32 8.90
CA SER A 93 -1.97 -0.69 10.33
C SER A 93 -3.38 -1.19 10.67
N MET A 94 -4.42 -0.48 10.23
CA MET A 94 -5.81 -0.90 10.39
C MET A 94 -6.07 -2.26 9.71
N MET A 95 -5.57 -2.46 8.49
CA MET A 95 -5.71 -3.73 7.77
C MET A 95 -4.98 -4.89 8.45
N ASP A 96 -3.79 -4.66 9.01
CA ASP A 96 -3.04 -5.67 9.76
C ASP A 96 -3.79 -6.10 11.03
N GLU A 97 -4.43 -5.18 11.73
CA GLU A 97 -5.29 -5.48 12.88
C GLU A 97 -6.51 -6.30 12.46
N LEU A 98 -7.19 -5.91 11.39
CA LEU A 98 -8.32 -6.66 10.84
C LEU A 98 -7.91 -8.07 10.40
N ASN A 99 -6.77 -8.21 9.71
CA ASN A 99 -6.24 -9.50 9.30
C ASN A 99 -5.98 -10.42 10.49
N LYS A 100 -5.40 -9.90 11.58
CA LYS A 100 -5.20 -10.65 12.82
C LYS A 100 -6.53 -11.14 13.42
N ILE A 101 -7.55 -10.28 13.45
CA ILE A 101 -8.88 -10.63 13.96
C ILE A 101 -9.52 -11.72 13.10
N ILE A 102 -9.48 -11.56 11.77
CA ILE A 102 -10.06 -12.50 10.80
C ILE A 102 -9.35 -13.85 10.88
N SER A 103 -8.02 -13.87 11.03
CA SER A 103 -7.24 -15.10 11.09
C SER A 103 -7.24 -15.78 12.46
N LYS A 104 -7.69 -15.09 13.51
CA LYS A 104 -7.62 -15.58 14.90
C LYS A 104 -8.25 -16.98 15.08
N PRO A 105 -9.46 -17.27 14.57
CA PRO A 105 -10.05 -18.60 14.73
C PRO A 105 -9.22 -19.72 14.09
N ILE A 106 -8.47 -19.42 13.03
CA ILE A 106 -7.57 -20.37 12.38
C ILE A 106 -6.32 -20.59 13.24
N ALA A 107 -5.76 -19.51 13.79
CA ALA A 107 -4.59 -19.59 14.66
C ALA A 107 -4.86 -20.39 15.94
N GLU A 108 -6.05 -20.24 16.53
CA GLU A 108 -6.46 -20.94 17.75
C GLU A 108 -6.44 -22.47 17.61
N ILE A 109 -6.78 -23.01 16.43
CA ILE A 109 -6.72 -24.45 16.13
C ILE A 109 -5.31 -25.03 16.37
N TYR A 110 -4.27 -24.26 16.12
CA TYR A 110 -2.88 -24.68 16.28
C TYR A 110 -2.29 -24.32 17.65
N GLN A 111 -3.02 -23.55 18.46
CA GLN A 111 -2.61 -23.11 19.80
C GLN A 111 -3.24 -23.92 20.93
N ASP A 112 -4.35 -24.62 20.66
CA ASP A 112 -4.92 -25.61 21.57
C ASP A 112 -3.97 -26.82 21.69
N LYS A 113 -3.05 -26.74 22.65
CA LYS A 113 -2.33 -27.87 23.23
C LYS A 113 -2.75 -28.08 24.67
#